data_AF-A0A931UUX8-F1
#
_entry.id   AF-A0A931UUX8-F1
#
_cell.length_a   1.000
_cell.length_b   1.000
_cell.length_c   1.000
_cell.angle_alpha   90.00
_cell.angle_beta   90.00
_cell.angle_gamma   90.00
#
_symmetry.space_group_name_H-M   'P 1'
#
loop_
_entity.id
_entity.type
_entity.pdbx_description
1 polymer ?
#
loop_
_entity_poly.entity_id
_entity_poly.type
_entity_poly.pdbx_seq_one_letter_code
_entity_poly.pdbx_strand_id
1 'polypeptide(L)'
;MRPTLLAPLTILAAVTAACVSAPGEELVYETATADEGVDIAVDTAPAVDTGPPVIVGPYGEGGCPSPCPRILPKAGEACPANGLECEYGGQFDPKCNIVTRCETARWTIVSPSGACPGVASGCPSSPFGPERGRACAPEGAVCTYVDGVCDCQRESAGTTATVWACTAFTCKGPRPRLGCTCTSALVCQYGGCTGDVVHGVDLACRDSVWKRPDTCK
;
A
#
# COMPACT_ATOMS: atom_id res chain seq x y z
N MET A 1 20.33 -56.38 -30.08
CA MET A 1 20.83 -55.00 -30.22
C MET A 1 19.78 -54.06 -29.62
N ARG A 2 20.01 -53.54 -28.42
CA ARG A 2 19.10 -52.61 -27.73
C ARG A 2 19.73 -51.20 -27.84
N PRO A 3 19.00 -50.18 -28.33
CA PRO A 3 19.52 -48.81 -28.35
C PRO A 3 19.36 -48.18 -26.97
N THR A 4 20.49 -47.72 -26.42
CA THR A 4 20.55 -46.90 -25.20
C THR A 4 20.25 -45.45 -25.60
N LEU A 5 19.12 -44.91 -25.15
CA LEU A 5 18.79 -43.49 -25.28
C LEU A 5 19.39 -42.73 -24.09
N LEU A 6 20.38 -41.89 -24.36
CA LEU A 6 20.93 -40.91 -23.42
C LEU A 6 19.99 -39.69 -23.36
N ALA A 7 19.51 -39.36 -22.16
CA ALA A 7 18.76 -38.13 -21.91
C ALA A 7 19.71 -36.93 -21.75
N PRO A 8 19.35 -35.73 -22.24
CA PRO A 8 20.17 -34.53 -22.10
C PRO A 8 20.09 -33.95 -20.67
N LEU A 9 21.26 -33.75 -20.07
CA LEU A 9 21.46 -33.06 -18.80
C LEU A 9 21.08 -31.57 -18.98
N THR A 10 20.00 -31.12 -18.34
CA THR A 10 19.64 -29.69 -18.32
C THR A 10 20.26 -29.04 -17.09
N ILE A 11 21.26 -28.19 -17.29
CA ILE A 11 21.92 -27.42 -16.23
C ILE A 11 21.04 -26.21 -15.90
N LEU A 12 20.34 -26.23 -14.76
CA LEU A 12 19.74 -25.04 -14.17
C LEU A 12 20.85 -24.19 -13.54
N ALA A 13 21.19 -23.07 -14.16
CA ALA A 13 21.98 -22.02 -13.52
C ALA A 13 21.07 -21.23 -12.56
N ALA A 14 21.32 -21.37 -11.26
CA ALA A 14 20.70 -20.52 -10.25
C ALA A 14 21.30 -19.11 -10.33
N VAL A 15 20.51 -18.15 -10.80
CA VAL A 15 20.88 -16.72 -10.75
C VAL A 15 20.57 -16.20 -9.35
N THR A 16 21.57 -16.21 -8.48
CA THR A 16 21.52 -15.48 -7.20
C THR A 16 21.72 -13.98 -7.48
N ALA A 17 20.62 -13.23 -7.56
CA ALA A 17 20.65 -11.77 -7.58
C ALA A 17 20.92 -11.26 -6.15
N ALA A 18 22.19 -10.98 -5.85
CA ALA A 18 22.55 -10.21 -4.67
C ALA A 18 22.23 -8.72 -4.93
N CYS A 19 21.29 -8.16 -4.18
CA CYS A 19 21.13 -6.70 -4.11
C CYS A 19 22.33 -6.12 -3.37
N VAL A 20 23.27 -5.54 -4.11
CA VAL A 20 24.33 -4.70 -3.55
C VAL A 20 23.68 -3.36 -3.18
N SER A 21 23.51 -3.14 -1.88
CA SER A 21 23.17 -1.83 -1.32
C SER A 21 24.35 -0.87 -1.48
N ALA A 22 24.17 0.19 -2.25
CA ALA A 22 25.14 1.28 -2.37
C ALA A 22 25.22 2.08 -1.05
N PRO A 23 26.43 2.48 -0.60
CA PRO A 23 26.58 3.34 0.57
C PRO A 23 26.35 4.82 0.22
N GLY A 24 25.47 5.46 0.99
CA GLY A 24 25.46 6.88 1.39
C GLY A 24 25.80 7.94 0.34
N GLU A 25 24.77 8.54 -0.27
CA GLU A 25 24.85 9.93 -0.71
C GLU A 25 24.49 10.86 0.46
N GLU A 26 25.41 11.74 0.78
CA GLU A 26 25.32 12.81 1.77
C GLU A 26 24.37 13.90 1.25
N LEU A 27 23.23 14.07 1.91
CA LEU A 27 22.31 15.18 1.64
C LEU A 27 22.95 16.49 2.12
N VAL A 28 23.55 17.24 1.19
CA VAL A 28 23.98 18.62 1.40
C VAL A 28 22.74 19.51 1.43
N TYR A 29 22.45 20.10 2.58
CA TYR A 29 21.45 21.16 2.71
C TYR A 29 22.13 22.50 2.43
N GLU A 30 21.87 23.10 1.27
CA GLU A 30 22.23 24.49 1.00
C GLU A 30 21.31 25.42 1.81
N THR A 31 21.86 26.03 2.86
CA THR A 31 21.22 27.15 3.55
C THR A 31 21.37 28.41 2.69
N ALA A 32 20.27 28.84 2.06
CA ALA A 32 20.21 30.13 1.37
C ALA A 32 20.34 31.28 2.38
N THR A 33 21.33 32.14 2.17
CA THR A 33 21.50 33.40 2.89
C THR A 33 20.41 34.39 2.50
N ALA A 34 19.84 35.06 3.49
CA ALA A 34 18.88 36.15 3.32
C ALA A 34 19.51 37.30 2.52
N ASP A 35 18.95 37.59 1.35
CA ASP A 35 19.22 38.80 0.57
C ASP A 35 18.08 39.80 0.82
N GLU A 36 18.45 41.05 1.03
CA GLU A 36 17.59 42.11 1.54
C GLU A 36 16.78 42.78 0.42
N GLY A 37 15.50 43.03 0.69
CA GLY A 37 14.78 44.20 0.16
C GLY A 37 14.40 44.17 -1.32
N VAL A 38 13.36 43.42 -1.66
CA VAL A 38 12.54 43.72 -2.84
C VAL A 38 11.10 44.00 -2.38
N ASP A 39 10.69 45.25 -2.51
CA ASP A 39 9.31 45.69 -2.34
C ASP A 39 8.45 45.15 -3.50
N ILE A 40 7.92 43.93 -3.34
CA ILE A 40 6.91 43.39 -4.24
C ILE A 40 5.56 43.97 -3.82
N ALA A 41 4.98 44.76 -4.72
CA ALA A 41 3.58 45.20 -4.64
C ALA A 41 2.69 43.97 -4.40
N VAL A 42 1.94 44.01 -3.30
CA VAL A 42 0.97 42.99 -2.91
C VAL A 42 -0.19 43.05 -3.91
N ASP A 43 -0.02 42.34 -5.04
CA ASP A 43 -1.15 41.94 -5.86
C ASP A 43 -1.87 40.81 -5.12
N THR A 44 -3.19 40.93 -5.03
CA THR A 44 -4.02 40.13 -4.14
C THR A 44 -4.09 38.71 -4.71
N ALA A 45 -3.16 37.85 -4.28
CA ALA A 45 -3.12 36.47 -4.71
C ALA A 45 -4.45 35.78 -4.37
N PRO A 46 -5.04 35.01 -5.30
CA PRO A 46 -6.24 34.26 -5.02
C PRO A 46 -5.96 33.29 -3.86
N ALA A 47 -6.93 33.18 -2.95
CA ALA A 47 -6.85 32.31 -1.79
C ALA A 47 -6.32 30.92 -2.20
N VAL A 48 -5.14 30.56 -1.69
CA VAL A 48 -4.62 29.20 -1.80
C VAL A 48 -5.62 28.35 -1.02
N ASP A 49 -6.36 27.52 -1.74
CA ASP A 49 -7.20 26.46 -1.19
C ASP A 49 -6.26 25.49 -0.44
N THR A 50 -5.99 25.80 0.82
CA THR A 50 -5.28 24.92 1.75
C THR A 50 -6.23 23.81 2.16
N GLY A 51 -6.59 22.96 1.19
CA GLY A 51 -7.42 21.80 1.41
C GLY A 51 -6.98 21.01 2.65
N PRO A 52 -7.85 20.15 3.19
CA PRO A 52 -7.61 19.46 4.47
C PRO A 52 -6.20 18.82 4.52
N PRO A 53 -5.54 18.86 5.71
CA PRO A 53 -4.15 18.45 5.86
C PRO A 53 -3.91 17.05 5.27
N VAL A 54 -2.95 16.97 4.37
CA VAL A 54 -2.57 15.72 3.70
C VAL A 54 -1.80 14.86 4.70
N ILE A 55 -2.35 13.69 5.05
CA ILE A 55 -1.68 12.72 5.92
C ILE A 55 -0.52 12.09 5.12
N VAL A 56 0.71 12.52 5.40
CA VAL A 56 1.93 11.93 4.83
C VAL A 56 2.19 10.59 5.52
N GLY A 57 1.72 9.50 4.94
CA GLY A 57 2.13 8.17 5.37
C GLY A 57 3.61 7.90 5.02
N PRO A 58 4.20 6.80 5.53
CA PRO A 58 5.60 6.42 5.23
C PRO A 58 5.89 6.18 3.74
N TYR A 59 4.86 6.26 2.88
CA TYR A 59 4.91 6.10 1.43
C TYR A 59 4.81 7.43 0.63
N GLY A 60 4.81 8.60 1.30
CA GLY A 60 4.79 9.93 0.65
C GLY A 60 3.42 10.37 0.10
N GLU A 61 3.30 11.67 -0.22
CA GLU A 61 2.06 12.37 -0.58
C GLU A 61 1.47 12.02 -1.96
N GLY A 62 2.20 11.29 -2.80
CA GLY A 62 1.82 11.06 -4.19
C GLY A 62 1.69 9.59 -4.57
N GLY A 63 0.79 9.29 -5.52
CA GLY A 63 0.74 7.98 -6.17
C GLY A 63 2.13 7.59 -6.73
N CYS A 64 2.37 6.29 -6.93
CA CYS A 64 3.63 5.86 -7.55
C CYS A 64 3.81 6.51 -8.92
N PRO A 65 5.04 6.90 -9.28
CA PRO A 65 5.29 7.51 -10.57
C PRO A 65 5.03 6.50 -11.69
N SER A 66 3.97 6.78 -12.46
CA SER A 66 3.52 6.05 -13.65
C SER A 66 2.86 4.68 -13.40
N PRO A 67 1.74 4.37 -14.08
CA PRO A 67 0.91 5.27 -14.91
C PRO A 67 0.07 6.29 -14.13
N CYS A 68 0.12 6.27 -12.79
CA CYS A 68 -0.63 7.21 -11.97
C CYS A 68 0.02 8.60 -11.95
N PRO A 69 -0.78 9.69 -12.02
CA PRO A 69 -0.26 11.02 -11.78
C PRO A 69 0.16 11.14 -10.31
N ARG A 70 1.28 11.85 -10.08
CA ARG A 70 1.80 12.08 -8.72
C ARG A 70 0.81 12.86 -7.86
N ILE A 71 0.11 13.82 -8.45
CA ILE A 71 -0.91 14.63 -7.81
C ILE A 71 -2.28 14.00 -8.09
N LEU A 72 -3.16 14.01 -7.08
CA LEU A 72 -4.54 13.56 -7.21
C LEU A 72 -5.24 14.30 -8.38
N PRO A 73 -5.72 13.61 -9.42
CA PRO A 73 -6.37 14.26 -10.55
C PRO A 73 -7.77 14.77 -10.16
N LYS A 74 -8.26 15.74 -10.91
CA LYS A 74 -9.63 16.24 -10.72
C LYS A 74 -10.65 15.28 -11.34
N ALA A 75 -11.83 15.18 -10.73
CA ALA A 75 -12.92 14.41 -11.33
C ALA A 75 -13.26 14.96 -12.72
N GLY A 76 -13.42 14.05 -13.70
CA GLY A 76 -13.69 14.40 -15.10
C GLY A 76 -12.45 14.71 -15.96
N GLU A 77 -11.27 14.86 -15.34
CA GLU A 77 -10.00 15.04 -16.06
C GLU A 77 -9.66 13.80 -16.91
N ALA A 78 -8.97 13.99 -18.03
CA ALA A 78 -8.61 12.90 -18.92
C ALA A 78 -7.64 11.92 -18.23
N CYS A 79 -7.80 10.63 -18.53
CA CYS A 79 -6.95 9.56 -17.97
C CYS A 79 -6.42 8.64 -19.07
N PRO A 80 -5.27 7.99 -18.85
CA PRO A 80 -4.52 7.34 -19.93
C PRO A 80 -5.12 6.01 -20.38
N ALA A 81 -5.80 5.28 -19.49
CA ALA A 81 -6.29 3.93 -19.80
C ALA A 81 -7.51 3.57 -18.95
N ASN A 82 -8.62 3.19 -19.60
CA ASN A 82 -9.82 2.69 -18.91
C ASN A 82 -9.47 1.51 -18.00
N GLY A 83 -10.05 1.51 -16.80
CA GLY A 83 -9.80 0.50 -15.77
C GLY A 83 -8.52 0.72 -14.95
N LEU A 84 -7.73 1.78 -15.24
CA LEU A 84 -6.63 2.17 -14.36
C LEU A 84 -7.18 2.68 -13.02
N GLU A 85 -6.69 2.11 -11.92
CA GLU A 85 -6.94 2.60 -10.56
C GLU A 85 -5.66 3.18 -9.98
N CYS A 86 -5.76 4.34 -9.33
CA CYS A 86 -4.66 5.00 -8.66
C CYS A 86 -5.05 5.33 -7.23
N GLU A 87 -4.16 5.02 -6.30
CA GLU A 87 -4.40 5.20 -4.87
C GLU A 87 -3.58 6.33 -4.28
N TYR A 88 -4.24 7.17 -3.48
CA TYR A 88 -3.71 8.38 -2.87
C TYR A 88 -4.03 8.39 -1.37
N GLY A 89 -2.98 8.39 -0.55
CA GLY A 89 -3.09 8.40 0.91
C GLY A 89 -2.05 7.50 1.59
N GLY A 90 -1.95 7.63 2.91
CA GLY A 90 -0.96 6.94 3.73
C GLY A 90 -1.43 5.64 4.39
N GLN A 91 -2.71 5.29 4.25
CA GLN A 91 -3.29 4.17 4.99
C GLN A 91 -2.94 2.83 4.35
N PHE A 92 -2.79 1.79 5.17
CA PHE A 92 -2.53 0.46 4.65
C PHE A 92 -3.76 -0.09 3.89
N ASP A 93 -4.96 0.11 4.43
CA ASP A 93 -6.22 -0.31 3.82
C ASP A 93 -6.64 0.67 2.70
N PRO A 94 -6.77 0.25 1.43
CA PRO A 94 -7.17 1.13 0.34
C PRO A 94 -8.55 1.73 0.48
N LYS A 95 -9.47 1.10 1.25
CA LYS A 95 -10.79 1.72 1.50
C LYS A 95 -10.65 3.05 2.26
N CYS A 96 -9.47 3.27 2.85
CA CYS A 96 -9.12 4.44 3.65
C CYS A 96 -8.26 5.46 2.93
N ASN A 97 -7.95 5.18 1.68
CA ASN A 97 -7.28 6.10 0.79
C ASN A 97 -8.28 6.58 -0.25
N ILE A 98 -7.98 7.73 -0.85
CA ILE A 98 -8.69 8.18 -2.04
C ILE A 98 -8.24 7.27 -3.17
N VAL A 99 -9.19 6.71 -3.91
CA VAL A 99 -8.89 5.94 -5.11
C VAL A 99 -9.50 6.65 -6.29
N THR A 100 -8.71 6.92 -7.33
CA THR A 100 -9.23 7.39 -8.60
C THR A 100 -9.30 6.24 -9.58
N ARG A 101 -10.37 6.21 -10.39
CA ARG A 101 -10.57 5.19 -11.42
C ARG A 101 -10.77 5.85 -12.76
N CYS A 102 -10.10 5.34 -13.78
CA CYS A 102 -10.27 5.81 -15.14
C CYS A 102 -11.46 5.09 -15.79
N GLU A 103 -12.57 5.80 -16.00
CA GLU A 103 -13.78 5.28 -16.62
C GLU A 103 -14.15 6.17 -17.81
N THR A 104 -14.38 5.58 -18.98
CA THR A 104 -14.68 6.33 -20.21
C THR A 104 -13.65 7.43 -20.54
N ALA A 105 -12.37 7.14 -20.30
CA ALA A 105 -11.23 8.04 -20.44
C ALA A 105 -11.30 9.29 -19.55
N ARG A 106 -12.06 9.25 -18.45
CA ARG A 106 -12.11 10.29 -17.42
C ARG A 106 -11.89 9.73 -16.03
N TRP A 107 -11.20 10.49 -15.18
CA TRP A 107 -11.03 10.16 -13.77
C TRP A 107 -12.35 10.31 -13.01
N THR A 108 -12.76 9.26 -12.32
CA THR A 108 -13.74 9.31 -11.24
C THR A 108 -12.99 9.24 -9.90
N ILE A 109 -13.48 9.95 -8.89
CA ILE A 109 -12.88 9.97 -7.56
C ILE A 109 -13.77 9.15 -6.63
N VAL A 110 -13.20 8.09 -6.06
CA VAL A 110 -13.81 7.28 -5.01
C VAL A 110 -13.24 7.75 -3.67
N SER A 111 -14.08 8.44 -2.90
CA SER A 111 -13.71 8.86 -1.56
C SER A 111 -13.52 7.66 -0.62
N PRO A 112 -12.64 7.77 0.39
CA PRO A 112 -12.55 6.79 1.45
C PRO A 112 -13.92 6.47 2.04
N SER A 113 -14.15 5.20 2.37
CA SER A 113 -15.43 4.75 2.93
C SER A 113 -15.22 3.89 4.17
N GLY A 114 -16.17 3.98 5.10
CA GLY A 114 -16.15 3.22 6.36
C GLY A 114 -15.28 3.85 7.45
N ALA A 115 -15.26 3.19 8.60
CA ALA A 115 -14.36 3.54 9.68
C ALA A 115 -12.94 3.16 9.26
N CYS A 116 -12.12 4.17 9.02
CA CYS A 116 -10.75 3.96 8.62
C CYS A 116 -9.85 3.86 9.83
N PRO A 117 -9.24 2.69 10.08
CA PRO A 117 -8.47 2.49 11.28
C PRO A 117 -7.18 3.31 11.19
N GLY A 118 -7.16 4.42 11.93
CA GLY A 118 -5.95 4.96 12.53
C GLY A 118 -5.80 4.39 13.93
N VAL A 119 -5.74 3.04 14.02
CA VAL A 119 -6.01 2.14 15.15
C VAL A 119 -7.47 2.08 15.60
N ALA A 120 -8.18 1.00 15.23
CA ALA A 120 -9.39 0.62 15.98
C ALA A 120 -9.02 0.60 17.47
N SER A 121 -9.95 1.01 18.35
CA SER A 121 -9.66 1.06 19.79
C SER A 121 -9.09 -0.27 20.27
N GLY A 122 -7.84 -0.27 20.73
CA GLY A 122 -7.12 -1.48 21.14
C GLY A 122 -6.00 -1.95 20.20
N CYS A 123 -5.93 -1.45 18.96
CA CYS A 123 -4.81 -1.74 18.06
C CYS A 123 -3.58 -0.91 18.45
N PRO A 124 -2.38 -1.50 18.53
CA PRO A 124 -1.12 -0.77 18.56
C PRO A 124 -0.97 0.20 17.38
N SER A 125 -0.44 1.40 17.61
CA SER A 125 -0.23 2.45 16.59
C SER A 125 0.96 2.18 15.65
N SER A 126 1.72 1.12 15.91
CA SER A 126 2.79 0.68 15.04
C SER A 126 2.22 0.28 13.66
N PRO A 127 2.91 0.61 12.55
CA PRO A 127 2.53 0.10 11.24
C PRO A 127 2.76 -1.42 11.14
N PHE A 128 3.64 -1.99 11.98
CA PHE A 128 3.89 -3.43 12.10
C PHE A 128 3.04 -4.05 13.20
N GLY A 129 2.66 -5.30 13.01
CA GLY A 129 1.86 -6.05 13.97
C GLY A 129 2.57 -6.23 15.31
N PRO A 130 1.79 -6.34 16.41
CA PRO A 130 2.33 -6.73 17.71
C PRO A 130 2.96 -8.13 17.64
N GLU A 131 3.89 -8.39 18.57
CA GLU A 131 4.42 -9.74 18.75
C GLU A 131 3.28 -10.71 19.12
N ARG A 132 3.21 -11.85 18.42
CA ARG A 132 2.25 -12.92 18.73
C ARG A 132 2.39 -13.35 20.20
N GLY A 133 1.26 -13.57 20.86
CA GLY A 133 1.20 -13.97 22.27
C GLY A 133 1.29 -12.81 23.26
N ARG A 134 1.52 -11.56 22.80
CA ARG A 134 1.43 -10.39 23.67
C ARG A 134 -0.01 -10.14 24.09
N ALA A 135 -0.18 -9.71 25.34
CA ALA A 135 -1.47 -9.30 25.87
C ALA A 135 -2.11 -8.20 25.00
N CYS A 136 -3.42 -8.28 24.83
CA CYS A 136 -4.19 -7.37 23.99
C CYS A 136 -5.54 -7.06 24.63
N ALA A 137 -6.16 -5.94 24.26
CA ALA A 137 -7.53 -5.61 24.62
C ALA A 137 -8.10 -4.58 23.61
N PRO A 138 -9.42 -4.57 23.35
CA PRO A 138 -10.42 -5.53 23.82
C PRO A 138 -10.37 -6.87 23.07
N GLU A 139 -10.94 -7.93 23.65
CA GLU A 139 -11.19 -9.20 22.95
C GLU A 139 -12.00 -8.92 21.67
N GLY A 140 -11.61 -9.55 20.56
CA GLY A 140 -12.22 -9.38 19.24
C GLY A 140 -11.71 -8.16 18.46
N ALA A 141 -10.75 -7.39 18.98
CA ALA A 141 -10.08 -6.37 18.18
C ALA A 141 -9.35 -7.02 16.99
N VAL A 142 -9.61 -6.53 15.78
CA VAL A 142 -8.94 -6.97 14.54
C VAL A 142 -8.20 -5.80 13.94
N CYS A 143 -6.90 -5.97 13.75
CA CYS A 143 -5.97 -4.94 13.34
C CYS A 143 -5.20 -5.39 12.10
N THR A 144 -5.18 -4.54 11.08
CA THR A 144 -4.45 -4.80 9.85
C THR A 144 -3.17 -3.98 9.85
N TYR A 145 -2.04 -4.65 9.71
CA TYR A 145 -0.69 -4.09 9.73
C TYR A 145 -0.01 -4.28 8.38
N VAL A 146 1.19 -3.72 8.20
CA VAL A 146 1.96 -3.87 6.96
C VAL A 146 2.47 -5.29 6.73
N ASP A 147 2.60 -6.08 7.78
CA ASP A 147 3.17 -7.44 7.80
C ASP A 147 2.13 -8.54 8.00
N GLY A 148 0.88 -8.20 8.34
CA GLY A 148 -0.19 -9.18 8.51
C GLY A 148 -1.48 -8.62 9.12
N VAL A 149 -2.38 -9.53 9.45
CA VAL A 149 -3.59 -9.23 10.25
C VAL A 149 -3.42 -9.86 11.62
N CYS A 150 -3.72 -9.10 12.67
CA CYS A 150 -3.72 -9.59 14.04
C CYS A 150 -5.12 -9.49 14.65
N ASP A 151 -5.55 -10.54 15.33
CA ASP A 151 -6.77 -10.57 16.12
C ASP A 151 -6.45 -10.77 17.60
N CYS A 152 -7.19 -10.07 18.46
CA CYS A 152 -7.09 -10.19 19.91
C CYS A 152 -8.04 -11.29 20.40
N GLN A 153 -7.50 -12.48 20.65
CA GLN A 153 -8.29 -13.66 21.03
C GLN A 153 -7.91 -14.20 22.40
N ARG A 154 -8.77 -15.02 23.01
CA ARG A 154 -8.43 -15.72 24.25
C ARG A 154 -7.34 -16.77 24.00
N GLU A 155 -6.37 -16.84 24.90
CA GLU A 155 -5.25 -17.77 24.78
C GLU A 155 -5.70 -19.23 24.84
N SER A 156 -6.73 -19.56 25.63
CA SER A 156 -7.29 -20.91 25.77
C SER A 156 -8.71 -20.89 26.34
N ALA A 157 -9.46 -21.98 26.12
CA ALA A 157 -10.77 -22.14 26.74
C ALA A 157 -10.63 -22.16 28.27
N GLY A 158 -11.28 -21.22 28.96
CA GLY A 158 -11.28 -21.11 30.42
C GLY A 158 -10.34 -20.06 31.01
N THR A 159 -9.51 -19.38 30.20
CA THR A 159 -8.75 -18.20 30.66
C THR A 159 -9.49 -16.91 30.29
N THR A 160 -9.29 -15.87 31.09
CA THR A 160 -9.72 -14.50 30.76
C THR A 160 -8.60 -13.70 30.07
N ALA A 161 -7.44 -14.31 29.86
CA ALA A 161 -6.30 -13.67 29.22
C ALA A 161 -6.49 -13.65 27.70
N THR A 162 -6.30 -12.48 27.11
CA THR A 162 -6.36 -12.24 25.68
C THR A 162 -4.98 -11.90 25.13
N VAL A 163 -4.63 -12.50 24.00
CA VAL A 163 -3.34 -12.33 23.34
C VAL A 163 -3.51 -12.10 21.84
N TRP A 164 -2.54 -11.41 21.24
CA TRP A 164 -2.49 -11.21 19.80
C TRP A 164 -2.17 -12.50 19.07
N ALA A 165 -3.04 -12.89 18.15
CA ALA A 165 -2.75 -13.89 17.14
C ALA A 165 -2.59 -13.20 15.78
N CYS A 166 -1.39 -13.26 15.22
CA CYS A 166 -1.06 -12.60 13.97
C CYS A 166 -0.88 -13.62 12.84
N THR A 167 -1.48 -13.36 11.69
CA THR A 167 -1.30 -14.09 10.44
C THR A 167 -0.55 -13.19 9.46
N ALA A 168 0.65 -13.61 9.07
CA ALA A 168 1.46 -12.88 8.11
C ALA A 168 0.85 -12.96 6.70
N PHE A 169 1.03 -11.91 5.90
CA PHE A 169 0.65 -11.96 4.49
C PHE A 169 1.57 -12.90 3.69
N THR A 170 1.04 -13.42 2.58
CA THR A 170 1.80 -14.29 1.67
C THR A 170 2.94 -13.53 0.97
N CYS A 171 2.79 -12.22 0.81
CA CYS A 171 3.81 -11.37 0.22
C CYS A 171 4.68 -10.67 1.27
N LYS A 172 5.99 -10.73 1.05
CA LYS A 172 6.96 -10.01 1.88
C LYS A 172 6.92 -8.52 1.59
N GLY A 173 6.88 -7.73 2.65
CA GLY A 173 6.94 -6.27 2.57
C GLY A 173 5.56 -5.63 2.52
N PRO A 174 5.53 -4.29 2.59
CA PRO A 174 4.29 -3.56 2.65
C PRO A 174 3.49 -3.72 1.36
N ARG A 175 2.18 -3.56 1.49
CA ARG A 175 1.28 -3.60 0.35
C ARG A 175 1.67 -2.49 -0.67
N PRO A 176 1.90 -2.84 -1.94
CA PRO A 176 2.10 -1.84 -2.98
C PRO A 176 0.79 -1.07 -3.24
N ARG A 177 0.90 0.21 -3.62
CA ARG A 177 -0.30 1.02 -3.93
C ARG A 177 -0.88 0.63 -5.29
N LEU A 178 -2.19 0.81 -5.45
CA LEU A 178 -2.86 0.59 -6.73
C LEU A 178 -2.27 1.50 -7.81
N GLY A 179 -2.08 0.94 -9.00
CA GLY A 179 -1.54 1.62 -10.15
C GLY A 179 -0.02 1.88 -10.10
N CYS A 180 0.69 1.44 -9.05
CA CYS A 180 2.14 1.39 -9.07
C CYS A 180 2.65 0.35 -10.06
N THR A 181 3.79 0.61 -10.68
CA THR A 181 4.46 -0.40 -11.51
C THR A 181 4.90 -1.62 -10.71
N CYS A 182 4.95 -2.77 -11.37
CA CYS A 182 5.38 -4.03 -10.82
C CYS A 182 6.06 -4.88 -11.89
N THR A 183 7.01 -5.72 -11.47
CA THR A 183 7.93 -6.43 -12.38
C THR A 183 7.72 -7.93 -12.46
N SER A 184 6.87 -8.51 -11.61
CA SER A 184 6.57 -9.94 -11.58
C SER A 184 5.07 -10.16 -11.54
N ALA A 185 4.56 -11.18 -12.23
CA ALA A 185 3.15 -11.59 -12.21
C ALA A 185 2.78 -12.22 -10.84
N LEU A 186 2.96 -11.45 -9.78
CA LEU A 186 2.73 -11.84 -8.40
C LEU A 186 1.28 -11.51 -8.04
N VAL A 187 0.63 -12.44 -7.36
CA VAL A 187 -0.64 -12.21 -6.67
C VAL A 187 -0.34 -12.24 -5.19
N CYS A 188 -0.66 -11.14 -4.52
CA CYS A 188 -0.43 -10.95 -3.11
C CYS A 188 -1.75 -10.84 -2.37
N GLN A 189 -1.90 -11.66 -1.35
CA GLN A 189 -3.03 -11.59 -0.45
C GLN A 189 -2.64 -10.69 0.73
N TYR A 190 -3.00 -9.41 0.64
CA TYR A 190 -2.88 -8.45 1.74
C TYR A 190 -4.18 -8.35 2.55
N GLY A 191 -4.96 -9.42 2.53
CA GLY A 191 -6.24 -9.58 3.18
C GLY A 191 -6.83 -10.95 2.87
N GLY A 192 -8.05 -11.17 3.35
CA GLY A 192 -8.87 -12.30 2.94
C GLY A 192 -10.27 -11.82 2.59
N CYS A 193 -10.91 -12.48 1.63
CA CYS A 193 -12.36 -12.42 1.50
C CYS A 193 -12.92 -13.46 2.50
N THR A 194 -13.68 -13.04 3.51
CA THR A 194 -14.42 -13.97 4.39
C THR A 194 -15.91 -13.80 4.08
N GLY A 195 -16.41 -14.65 3.18
CA GLY A 195 -17.73 -14.44 2.56
C GLY A 195 -17.74 -13.14 1.75
N ASP A 196 -18.78 -12.32 1.94
CA ASP A 196 -18.94 -11.01 1.27
C ASP A 196 -18.11 -9.89 1.92
N VAL A 197 -17.39 -10.17 3.02
CA VAL A 197 -16.60 -9.17 3.74
C VAL A 197 -15.14 -9.24 3.33
N VAL A 198 -14.65 -8.13 2.81
CA VAL A 198 -13.29 -7.96 2.31
C VAL A 198 -12.41 -7.44 3.47
N HIS A 199 -11.59 -8.31 4.06
CA HIS A 199 -10.68 -8.01 5.18
C HIS A 199 -9.27 -7.64 4.69
N GLY A 200 -9.19 -6.68 3.78
CA GLY A 200 -7.95 -6.20 3.15
C GLY A 200 -8.09 -6.16 1.63
N VAL A 201 -7.00 -6.21 0.89
CA VAL A 201 -7.07 -6.25 -0.58
C VAL A 201 -6.11 -7.26 -1.14
N ASP A 202 -6.61 -8.17 -1.94
CA ASP A 202 -5.77 -8.92 -2.85
C ASP A 202 -5.28 -7.96 -3.94
N LEU A 203 -4.01 -8.04 -4.26
CA LEU A 203 -3.40 -7.27 -5.34
C LEU A 203 -2.72 -8.22 -6.31
N ALA A 204 -2.95 -8.01 -7.59
CA ALA A 204 -2.30 -8.73 -8.66
C ALA A 204 -1.49 -7.75 -9.51
N CYS A 205 -0.23 -8.09 -9.78
CA CYS A 205 0.54 -7.40 -10.80
C CYS A 205 0.04 -7.86 -12.18
N ARG A 206 -0.65 -6.98 -12.90
CA ARG A 206 -1.19 -7.23 -14.24
C ARG A 206 -0.84 -6.06 -15.15
N ASP A 207 -0.37 -6.35 -16.34
CA ASP A 207 0.07 -5.33 -17.30
C ASP A 207 1.13 -4.39 -16.70
N SER A 208 2.04 -4.97 -15.91
CA SER A 208 3.10 -4.26 -15.19
C SER A 208 2.60 -3.22 -14.19
N VAL A 209 1.35 -3.29 -13.73
CA VAL A 209 0.81 -2.44 -12.66
C VAL A 209 0.03 -3.24 -11.61
N TRP A 210 0.05 -2.78 -10.36
CA TRP A 210 -0.72 -3.37 -9.28
C TRP A 210 -2.20 -3.03 -9.42
N LYS A 211 -3.05 -4.05 -9.54
CA LYS A 211 -4.50 -3.94 -9.68
C LYS A 211 -5.21 -4.80 -8.63
N ARG A 212 -6.45 -4.47 -8.29
CA ARG A 212 -7.33 -5.42 -7.60
C ARG A 212 -7.67 -6.57 -8.55
N PRO A 213 -7.77 -7.82 -8.09
CA PRO A 213 -8.33 -8.90 -8.90
C PRO A 213 -9.82 -8.64 -9.17
N ASP A 214 -10.32 -9.10 -10.31
CA ASP A 214 -11.69 -8.84 -10.76
C ASP A 214 -12.77 -9.49 -9.88
N THR A 215 -12.39 -10.37 -8.96
CA THR A 215 -13.34 -11.03 -8.04
C THR A 215 -12.68 -11.38 -6.70
N CYS A 216 -13.24 -10.88 -5.60
CA CYS A 216 -13.44 -11.71 -4.40
C CYS A 216 -14.61 -12.65 -4.76
N LYS A 217 -14.37 -13.94 -4.89
CA LYS A 217 -15.46 -14.94 -4.95
C LYS A 217 -15.52 -15.68 -3.64
#